data_AF-A0AAX3EKC8-F1
#
_entry.id   AF-A0AAX3EKC8-F1
#
_cell.length_a   1.000
_cell.length_b   1.000
_cell.length_c   1.000
_cell.angle_alpha   90.00
_cell.angle_beta   90.00
_cell.angle_gamma   90.00
#
_symmetry.space_group_name_H-M   'P 1'
#
loop_
_entity.id
_entity.type
_entity.pdbx_description
1 polymer ?
#
loop_
_entity_poly.entity_id
_entity_poly.type
_entity_poly.pdbx_seq_one_letter_code
_entity_poly.pdbx_strand_id
1 'polypeptide(L)'
;MSTALTSGTLRFASPLPGLEDAEGFTLREIAGAQGLFALEALEPKVRMFVADASVYVPAYAPVLPAFAVEAVGLASPADGNVLVVVNPSADKTTVNLMAPILLNPSNGVCLQVILDGGKYPLRAELAK
;
A
#
# COMPACT_ATOMS: atom_id res chain seq x y z
N MET A 1 18.72 -2.53 4.69
CA MET A 1 18.71 -2.91 3.26
C MET A 1 17.24 -3.00 2.87
N SER A 2 16.70 -2.01 2.16
CA SER A 2 15.30 -2.04 1.72
C SER A 2 15.21 -3.02 0.55
N THR A 3 14.44 -4.09 0.71
CA THR A 3 14.19 -5.05 -0.38
C THR A 3 13.39 -4.31 -1.46
N ALA A 4 13.97 -4.17 -2.64
CA ALA A 4 13.28 -3.55 -3.76
C ALA A 4 12.02 -4.37 -4.09
N LEU A 5 10.87 -3.72 -4.07
CA LEU A 5 9.60 -4.33 -4.47
C LEU A 5 9.61 -4.57 -5.98
N THR A 6 9.68 -5.84 -6.38
CA THR A 6 9.55 -6.23 -7.79
C THR A 6 8.09 -6.37 -8.19
N SER A 7 7.80 -6.10 -9.47
CA SER A 7 6.45 -6.24 -10.03
C SER A 7 5.96 -7.69 -9.93
N GLY A 8 4.68 -7.91 -9.59
CA GLY A 8 4.13 -9.25 -9.38
C GLY A 8 2.64 -9.30 -9.09
N THR A 9 2.10 -10.51 -8.99
CA THR A 9 0.70 -10.76 -8.58
C THR A 9 0.56 -10.55 -7.08
N LEU A 10 -0.52 -9.90 -6.67
CA LEU A 10 -0.89 -9.73 -5.27
C LEU A 10 -2.12 -10.55 -4.91
N ARG A 11 -2.16 -10.98 -3.65
CA ARG A 11 -3.35 -11.57 -3.03
C ARG A 11 -3.70 -10.78 -1.77
N PHE A 12 -4.89 -10.20 -1.75
CA PHE A 12 -5.39 -9.54 -0.55
C PHE A 12 -5.93 -10.58 0.45
N ALA A 13 -5.49 -10.49 1.71
CA ALA A 13 -5.92 -11.37 2.79
C ALA A 13 -7.36 -11.09 3.27
N SER A 14 -7.90 -9.93 2.90
CA SER A 14 -9.29 -9.49 3.09
C SER A 14 -9.70 -8.66 1.88
N PRO A 15 -10.98 -8.64 1.46
CA PRO A 15 -11.44 -7.75 0.40
C PRO A 15 -10.97 -6.31 0.59
N LEU A 16 -10.54 -5.67 -0.50
CA LEU A 16 -10.06 -4.30 -0.49
C LEU A 16 -11.28 -3.36 -0.46
N PRO A 17 -11.43 -2.47 0.54
CA PRO A 17 -12.53 -1.52 0.61
C PRO A 17 -12.74 -0.73 -0.70
N GLY A 18 -13.97 -0.73 -1.22
CA GLY A 18 -14.36 -0.14 -2.50
C GLY A 18 -14.01 -0.97 -3.75
N LEU A 19 -13.36 -2.12 -3.56
CA LEU A 19 -13.01 -3.11 -4.58
C LEU A 19 -13.25 -4.53 -4.03
N GLU A 20 -14.33 -4.70 -3.28
CA GLU A 20 -14.63 -5.95 -2.57
C GLU A 20 -14.89 -7.12 -3.53
N ASP A 21 -15.49 -6.82 -4.68
CA ASP A 21 -15.77 -7.79 -5.76
C ASP A 21 -14.62 -7.92 -6.76
N ALA A 22 -13.49 -7.22 -6.52
CA ALA A 22 -12.40 -7.19 -7.48
C ALA A 22 -11.53 -8.46 -7.42
N GLU A 23 -11.20 -8.98 -8.60
CA GLU A 23 -10.39 -10.17 -8.77
C GLU A 23 -9.05 -9.84 -9.45
N GLY A 24 -8.02 -10.62 -9.09
CA GLY A 24 -6.72 -10.58 -9.73
C GLY A 24 -6.01 -9.24 -9.59
N PHE A 25 -5.22 -9.08 -8.52
CA PHE A 25 -4.42 -7.88 -8.32
C PHE A 25 -3.00 -8.06 -8.84
N THR A 26 -2.46 -7.02 -9.45
CA THR A 26 -1.05 -6.93 -9.83
C THR A 26 -0.46 -5.63 -9.33
N LEU A 27 0.81 -5.68 -8.96
CA LEU A 27 1.61 -4.52 -8.59
C LEU A 27 2.70 -4.35 -9.63
N ARG A 28 2.77 -3.17 -10.22
CA ARG A 28 3.77 -2.85 -11.25
C ARG A 28 4.47 -1.55 -10.92
N GLU A 29 5.79 -1.57 -10.88
CA GLU A 29 6.58 -0.37 -10.65
C GLU A 29 6.43 0.63 -11.81
N ILE A 30 6.37 1.92 -11.49
CA ILE A 30 6.34 3.00 -12.46
C ILE A 30 7.77 3.34 -12.86
N ALA A 31 8.11 3.09 -14.12
CA ALA A 31 9.43 3.38 -14.66
C ALA A 31 9.81 4.85 -14.43
N GLY A 32 10.99 5.08 -13.85
CA GLY A 32 11.50 6.42 -13.54
C GLY A 32 10.98 7.02 -12.21
N ALA A 33 10.13 6.32 -11.46
CA ALA A 33 9.65 6.75 -10.16
C ALA A 33 9.83 5.63 -9.12
N GLN A 34 11.01 5.58 -8.51
CA GLN A 34 11.34 4.57 -7.51
C GLN A 34 10.32 4.56 -6.38
N GLY A 35 9.85 3.37 -6.01
CA GLY A 35 8.89 3.21 -4.93
C GLY A 35 7.47 3.66 -5.27
N LEU A 36 7.18 4.05 -6.53
CA LEU A 36 5.83 4.31 -7.00
C LEU A 36 5.36 3.12 -7.85
N PHE A 37 4.14 2.66 -7.58
CA PHE A 37 3.57 1.49 -8.23
C PHE A 37 2.15 1.77 -8.73
N ALA A 38 1.77 1.11 -9.82
CA ALA A 38 0.39 0.89 -10.19
C ALA A 38 -0.10 -0.40 -9.53
N LEU A 39 -1.16 -0.30 -8.73
CA LEU A 39 -1.95 -1.43 -8.25
C LEU A 39 -3.15 -1.58 -9.19
N GLU A 40 -3.21 -2.70 -9.89
CA GLU A 40 -4.17 -2.94 -10.97
C GLU A 40 -5.01 -4.19 -10.65
N ALA A 41 -6.33 -4.04 -10.61
CA ALA A 41 -7.29 -5.13 -10.55
C ALA A 41 -7.65 -5.59 -11.97
N LEU A 42 -7.86 -6.89 -12.16
CA LEU A 42 -8.18 -7.47 -13.46
C LEU A 42 -9.65 -7.28 -13.82
N GLU A 43 -10.56 -7.49 -12.86
CA GLU A 43 -12.00 -7.30 -13.00
C GLU A 43 -12.59 -6.79 -11.68
N PRO A 44 -13.29 -5.64 -11.65
CA PRO A 44 -13.31 -4.65 -12.71
C PRO A 44 -11.91 -4.07 -12.98
N LYS A 45 -11.65 -3.66 -14.22
CA LYS A 45 -10.37 -3.04 -14.61
C LYS A 45 -10.18 -1.69 -13.94
N VAL A 46 -9.62 -1.71 -12.75
CA VAL A 46 -9.34 -0.53 -11.93
C VAL A 46 -7.84 -0.43 -11.68
N ARG A 47 -7.33 0.80 -11.76
CA ARG A 47 -5.95 1.12 -11.41
C ARG A 47 -5.92 2.24 -10.39
N MET A 48 -5.12 2.03 -9.35
CA MET A 48 -4.72 3.08 -8.42
C MET A 48 -3.20 3.17 -8.32
N PHE A 49 -2.71 4.30 -7.83
CA PHE A 49 -1.30 4.47 -7.55
C PHE A 49 -1.05 4.23 -6.07
N VAL A 50 0.02 3.51 -5.76
CA VAL A 50 0.48 3.29 -4.39
C VAL A 50 1.97 3.61 -4.30
N ALA A 51 2.40 4.17 -3.19
CA ALA A 51 3.78 4.58 -2.97
C ALA A 51 4.35 3.86 -1.74
N ASP A 52 5.62 3.44 -1.81
CA ASP A 52 6.37 2.99 -0.65
C ASP A 52 6.52 4.13 0.34
N ALA A 53 5.92 3.96 1.52
CA ALA A 53 5.91 4.99 2.53
C ALA A 53 7.31 5.32 3.05
N SER A 54 8.25 4.36 3.03
CA SER A 54 9.64 4.62 3.43
C SER A 54 10.36 5.59 2.48
N VAL A 55 9.90 5.69 1.23
CA VAL A 55 10.45 6.58 0.20
C VAL A 55 9.73 7.92 0.21
N TYR A 56 8.39 7.92 0.17
CA TYR A 56 7.60 9.14 -0.04
C TYR A 56 7.15 9.82 1.26
N VAL A 57 7.14 9.10 2.38
CA VAL A 57 6.69 9.60 3.68
C VAL A 57 7.59 9.05 4.80
N PRO A 58 8.92 9.28 4.79
CA PRO A 58 9.87 8.56 5.65
C PRO A 58 9.63 8.72 7.16
N ALA A 59 8.94 9.78 7.58
CA ALA A 59 8.54 9.99 8.98
C ALA A 59 7.28 9.20 9.39
N TYR A 60 6.61 8.53 8.45
CA TYR A 60 5.41 7.74 8.69
C TYR A 60 5.78 6.37 9.30
N ALA A 61 5.55 6.25 10.60
CA ALA A 61 5.77 5.03 11.37
C ALA A 61 4.45 4.57 12.01
N PRO A 62 3.52 3.97 11.25
CA PRO A 62 2.28 3.43 11.80
C PRO A 62 2.58 2.24 12.71
N VAL A 63 1.82 2.13 13.80
CA VAL A 63 1.81 0.90 14.60
C VAL A 63 0.83 -0.05 13.95
N LEU A 64 1.36 -1.10 13.32
CA LEU A 64 0.55 -2.13 12.67
C LEU A 64 0.04 -3.13 13.72
N PRO A 65 -1.26 -3.46 13.72
CA PRO A 65 -1.81 -4.41 14.67
C PRO A 65 -1.31 -5.83 14.36
N ALA A 66 -1.16 -6.65 15.40
CA ALA A 66 -0.58 -8.00 15.27
C ALA A 66 -1.34 -8.88 14.25
N PHE A 67 -2.67 -8.78 14.21
CA PHE A 67 -3.49 -9.54 13.26
C PHE A 67 -3.13 -9.23 11.80
N ALA A 68 -2.72 -7.99 11.49
CA ALA A 68 -2.39 -7.61 10.12
C ALA A 68 -1.08 -8.27 9.68
N VAL A 69 -0.10 -8.33 10.57
CA VAL A 69 1.21 -8.98 10.35
C VAL A 69 1.01 -10.48 10.15
N GLU A 70 0.18 -11.10 10.99
CA GLU A 70 -0.17 -12.52 10.90
C GLU A 70 -0.93 -12.84 9.60
N ALA A 71 -1.92 -12.03 9.22
CA ALA A 71 -2.74 -12.25 8.04
C ALA A 71 -1.94 -12.24 6.72
N VAL A 72 -0.85 -11.46 6.66
CA VAL A 72 0.05 -11.44 5.50
C VAL A 72 1.21 -12.45 5.62
N GLY A 73 1.31 -13.18 6.74
CA GLY A 73 2.33 -14.20 6.97
C GLY A 73 3.73 -13.65 7.20
N LEU A 74 3.85 -12.48 7.86
CA LEU A 74 5.13 -11.90 8.24
C LEU A 74 5.54 -12.36 9.64
N ALA A 75 6.85 -12.52 9.87
CA ALA A 75 7.39 -12.78 11.21
C ALA A 75 7.49 -11.49 12.04
N SER A 76 7.74 -10.35 11.38
CA SER A 76 7.83 -9.02 11.98
C SER A 76 7.28 -7.97 11.02
N PRO A 77 6.69 -6.85 11.52
CA PRO A 77 6.33 -5.71 10.67
C PRO A 77 7.49 -5.16 9.83
N ALA A 78 8.72 -5.28 10.31
CA ALA A 78 9.91 -4.77 9.63
C ALA A 78 10.28 -5.57 8.36
N ASP A 79 9.76 -6.79 8.21
CA ASP A 79 9.99 -7.63 7.04
C ASP A 79 8.99 -7.32 5.90
N GLY A 80 7.97 -6.50 6.19
CA GLY A 80 6.96 -6.07 5.23
C GLY A 80 7.23 -4.69 4.65
N ASN A 81 6.60 -4.42 3.51
CA ASN A 81 6.55 -3.08 2.92
C ASN A 81 5.23 -2.41 3.26
N VAL A 82 5.29 -1.13 3.62
CA VAL A 82 4.12 -0.29 3.86
C VAL A 82 3.88 0.58 2.65
N LEU A 83 2.77 0.35 1.96
CA LEU A 83 2.35 1.14 0.81
C LEU A 83 1.21 2.08 1.21
N VAL A 84 1.21 3.29 0.66
CA VAL A 84 0.13 4.28 0.85
C VAL A 84 -0.53 4.59 -0.49
N VAL A 85 -1.86 4.70 -0.49
CA VAL A 85 -2.61 5.02 -1.71
C VAL A 85 -2.41 6.48 -2.07
N VAL A 86 -1.97 6.73 -3.30
CA VAL A 86 -1.69 8.06 -3.87
C VAL A 86 -2.90 8.53 -4.66
N ASN A 87 -3.40 9.70 -4.30
CA ASN A 87 -4.53 10.38 -4.93
C ASN A 87 -4.03 11.69 -5.57
N PRO A 88 -3.64 11.66 -6.86
CA PRO A 88 -3.32 12.87 -7.60
C PRO A 88 -4.59 13.66 -7.92
N SER A 89 -4.51 14.99 -7.83
CA SER A 89 -5.53 15.93 -8.29
C SER A 89 -4.87 17.04 -9.12
N ALA A 90 -5.68 17.91 -9.74
CA ALA A 90 -5.16 19.01 -10.56
C ALA A 90 -4.20 19.94 -9.79
N ASP A 91 -4.47 20.16 -8.50
CA ASP A 91 -3.75 21.14 -7.69
C ASP A 91 -2.66 20.50 -6.81
N LYS A 92 -2.91 19.27 -6.33
CA LYS A 92 -2.02 18.59 -5.38
C LYS A 92 -2.11 17.08 -5.42
N THR A 93 -1.05 16.43 -4.95
CA THR A 93 -1.03 14.98 -4.72
C THR A 93 -1.16 14.71 -3.24
N THR A 94 -2.07 13.82 -2.87
CA THR A 94 -2.27 13.41 -1.48
C THR A 94 -2.08 11.91 -1.32
N VAL A 95 -1.75 11.47 -0.12
CA VAL A 95 -1.71 10.05 0.26
C VAL A 95 -2.66 9.76 1.42
N ASN A 96 -3.21 8.56 1.42
CA ASN A 96 -4.00 8.07 2.54
C ASN A 96 -3.10 7.42 3.58
N LEU A 97 -2.83 8.12 4.69
CA LEU A 97 -2.05 7.60 5.82
C LEU A 97 -2.91 6.87 6.86
N MET A 98 -4.24 6.94 6.73
CA MET A 98 -5.16 6.24 7.63
C MET A 98 -5.35 4.77 7.24
N ALA A 99 -5.23 4.44 5.95
CA ALA A 99 -5.44 3.08 5.46
C ALA A 99 -4.28 2.56 4.60
N PRO A 100 -3.07 2.36 5.18
CA PRO A 100 -1.95 1.77 4.47
C PRO A 100 -2.24 0.33 4.02
N ILE A 101 -1.52 -0.12 3.01
CA ILE A 101 -1.45 -1.52 2.59
C ILE A 101 -0.15 -2.10 3.14
N LEU A 102 -0.26 -3.13 3.98
CA LEU A 102 0.87 -3.95 4.40
C LEU A 102 1.07 -5.05 3.36
N LEU A 103 2.26 -5.12 2.77
CA LEU A 103 2.64 -6.12 1.77
C LEU A 103 3.75 -7.01 2.31
N ASN A 104 3.58 -8.32 2.20
CA ASN A 104 4.65 -9.28 2.36
C ASN A 104 5.35 -9.50 1.01
N PRO A 105 6.56 -8.96 0.81
CA PRO A 105 7.26 -9.06 -0.48
C PRO A 105 7.68 -10.49 -0.83
N SER A 106 7.76 -11.40 0.15
CA SER A 106 8.20 -12.78 -0.08
C SER A 106 7.15 -13.65 -0.79
N ASN A 107 5.86 -13.32 -0.64
CA ASN A 107 4.77 -14.15 -1.15
C ASN A 107 3.65 -13.36 -1.86
N GLY A 108 3.74 -12.02 -1.92
CA GLY A 108 2.75 -11.16 -2.57
C GLY A 108 1.42 -11.02 -1.81
N VAL A 109 1.32 -11.53 -0.57
CA VAL A 109 0.13 -11.37 0.25
C VAL A 109 0.12 -9.97 0.86
N CYS A 110 -1.03 -9.31 0.82
CA CYS A 110 -1.19 -7.97 1.37
C CYS A 110 -2.53 -7.78 2.07
N LEU A 111 -2.62 -6.70 2.86
CA LEU A 111 -3.82 -6.32 3.58
C LEU A 111 -3.90 -4.79 3.67
N GLN A 112 -5.06 -4.22 3.36
CA GLN A 112 -5.33 -2.83 3.71
C GLN A 112 -5.74 -2.75 5.19
N VAL A 113 -4.96 -2.01 5.98
CA VAL A 113 -5.15 -1.88 7.41
C VAL A 113 -5.72 -0.50 7.69
N ILE A 114 -6.93 -0.43 8.25
CA ILE A 114 -7.48 0.84 8.73
C ILE A 114 -6.87 1.12 10.11
N LEU A 115 -6.15 2.22 10.24
CA LEU A 115 -5.52 2.63 11.49
C LEU A 115 -6.53 3.43 12.33
N ASP A 116 -6.81 2.93 13.52
CA ASP A 116 -7.70 3.58 14.47
C ASP A 116 -7.04 4.78 15.19
N GLY A 117 -7.87 5.62 15.81
CA GLY A 117 -7.41 6.65 16.75
C GLY A 117 -7.12 8.04 16.16
N GLY A 118 -7.48 8.29 14.89
CA GLY A 118 -7.50 9.65 14.31
C GLY A 118 -6.13 10.34 14.18
N LYS A 119 -5.02 9.64 14.46
CA LYS A 119 -3.66 10.16 14.41
C LYS A 119 -3.20 10.50 12.99
N TYR A 120 -3.69 9.75 12.00
CA TYR A 120 -3.27 9.87 10.62
C TYR A 120 -4.38 10.43 9.74
N PRO A 121 -4.08 11.42 8.87
CA PRO A 121 -5.09 12.00 8.00
C PRO A 121 -5.42 11.05 6.83
N LEU A 122 -6.68 11.10 6.39
CA LEU A 122 -7.12 10.44 5.16
C LEU A 122 -6.48 11.06 3.91
N ARG A 123 -6.14 12.35 3.98
CA ARG A 123 -5.48 13.10 2.90
C ARG A 123 -4.30 13.87 3.49
N ALA A 124 -3.11 13.27 3.50
CA ALA A 124 -1.86 14.00 3.71
C ALA A 124 -1.34 14.50 2.38
N GLU A 125 -0.91 15.76 2.29
CA GLU A 125 -0.28 16.27 1.08
C GLU A 125 1.14 15.72 0.94
N LEU A 126 1.48 15.19 -0.24
CA LEU A 126 2.88 14.91 -0.59
C LEU A 126 3.52 16.24 -0.99
N ALA A 127 4.28 16.83 -0.08
CA ALA A 127 5.09 17.99 -0.40
C ALA A 127 6.17 17.62 -1.42
N LYS A 128 6.45 18.56 -2.32
CA LYS A 128 7.40 18.42 -3.43
C LYS A 128 8.85 18.29 -2.97
#